data_AF-A0A819VFB0-F1
#
_entry.id   AF-A0A819VFB0-F1
#
_cell.length_a   1.000
_cell.length_b   1.000
_cell.length_c   1.000
_cell.angle_alpha   90.00
_cell.angle_beta   90.00
_cell.angle_gamma   90.00
#
_symmetry.space_group_name_H-M   'P 1'
#
loop_
_entity.id
_entity.type
_entity.pdbx_description
1 polymer ?
#
loop_
_entity_poly.entity_id
_entity_poly.type
_entity_poly.pdbx_seq_one_letter_code
_entity_poly.pdbx_strand_id
1 'polypeptide(L)'
;MKSSIQDDKISSKLSMDDKTKINQTIESTLQWIELNRLAQKDEIEHKMKEIEKICSPIMTKIHNNDMPSDHSTSKSNGSGPTIEELD
;
A
#
# COMPACT_ATOMS: atom_id res chain seq x y z
N MET A 1 -7.15 1.71 3.61
CA MET A 1 -6.68 0.32 3.38
C MET A 1 -7.84 -0.64 3.16
N LYS A 2 -8.75 -0.85 4.13
CA LYS A 2 -9.93 -1.72 3.94
C LYS A 2 -10.74 -1.34 2.70
N SER A 3 -11.07 -0.06 2.52
CA SER A 3 -11.82 0.42 1.34
C SER A 3 -11.09 0.17 0.01
N SER A 4 -9.76 0.29 0.01
CA SER A 4 -8.95 0.07 -1.19
C SER A 4 -8.94 -1.39 -1.63
N ILE A 5 -9.08 -2.35 -0.71
CA ILE A 5 -9.11 -3.80 -1.04
C ILE A 5 -10.50 -4.23 -1.51
N GLN A 6 -11.53 -3.53 -1.05
CA GLN A 6 -12.92 -3.74 -1.48
C GLN A 6 -13.21 -3.08 -2.83
N ASP A 7 -12.29 -2.29 -3.37
CA ASP A 7 -12.38 -1.75 -4.72
C ASP A 7 -12.26 -2.89 -5.74
N ASP A 8 -13.21 -3.00 -6.67
CA ASP A 8 -13.27 -4.10 -7.63
C ASP A 8 -12.04 -4.18 -8.53
N LYS A 9 -11.41 -3.04 -8.86
CA LYS A 9 -10.20 -2.99 -9.69
C LYS A 9 -9.01 -3.58 -8.96
N ILE A 10 -8.90 -3.29 -7.66
CA ILE A 10 -7.82 -3.75 -6.80
C ILE A 10 -8.06 -5.20 -6.39
N SER A 11 -9.28 -5.52 -5.96
CA SER A 11 -9.75 -6.88 -5.64
C SER A 11 -9.50 -7.85 -6.79
N SER A 12 -9.81 -7.49 -8.03
CA SER A 12 -9.63 -8.40 -9.18
C SER A 12 -8.16 -8.75 -9.46
N LYS A 13 -7.21 -7.95 -8.95
CA LYS A 13 -5.76 -8.15 -9.12
C LYS A 13 -5.09 -8.85 -7.94
N LEU A 14 -5.83 -9.06 -6.86
CA LEU A 14 -5.35 -9.74 -5.67
C LEU A 14 -5.67 -11.23 -5.72
N SER A 15 -4.69 -12.05 -5.34
CA SER A 15 -4.93 -13.46 -5.09
C SER A 15 -5.89 -13.64 -3.90
N MET A 16 -6.62 -14.76 -3.88
CA MET A 16 -7.52 -15.08 -2.76
C MET A 16 -6.74 -15.16 -1.43
N ASP A 17 -5.50 -15.64 -1.47
CA ASP A 17 -4.60 -15.71 -0.32
C ASP A 17 -4.21 -14.31 0.18
N ASP A 18 -3.83 -13.39 -0.72
CA ASP A 18 -3.49 -12.02 -0.34
C ASP A 18 -4.71 -11.29 0.25
N LYS A 19 -5.90 -11.46 -0.35
CA LYS A 19 -7.15 -10.90 0.20
C LYS A 19 -7.42 -11.40 1.62
N THR A 20 -7.31 -12.71 1.81
CA THR A 20 -7.54 -13.36 3.10
C THR A 20 -6.55 -12.84 4.14
N LYS A 21 -5.27 -12.81 3.79
CA LYS A 21 -4.19 -12.33 4.66
C LYS A 21 -4.40 -10.88 5.09
N ILE A 22 -4.80 -10.00 4.18
CA ILE A 22 -5.03 -8.60 4.55
C ILE A 22 -6.28 -8.47 5.43
N ASN A 23 -7.39 -9.14 5.09
CA ASN A 23 -8.60 -9.07 5.92
C ASN A 23 -8.34 -9.57 7.35
N GLN A 24 -7.65 -10.70 7.51
CA GLN A 24 -7.24 -11.21 8.82
C GLN A 24 -6.36 -10.22 9.59
N THR A 25 -5.41 -9.58 8.89
CA THR A 25 -4.53 -8.57 9.50
C THR A 25 -5.31 -7.35 9.99
N ILE A 26 -6.30 -6.89 9.21
CA ILE A 26 -7.18 -5.78 9.58
C ILE A 26 -8.04 -6.16 10.79
N GLU A 27 -8.68 -7.33 10.78
CA GLU A 27 -9.50 -7.79 11.90
C GLU A 27 -8.70 -7.95 13.19
N SER A 28 -7.53 -8.58 13.12
CA SER A 28 -6.62 -8.72 14.26
C SER A 28 -6.17 -7.36 14.80
N THR A 29 -5.92 -6.39 13.93
CA THR A 29 -5.58 -5.03 14.34
C THR A 29 -6.74 -4.33 15.01
N LEU A 30 -7.96 -4.43 14.46
CA LEU A 30 -9.14 -3.82 15.05
C LEU A 30 -9.38 -4.36 16.46
N GLN A 31 -9.29 -5.68 16.64
CA GLN A 31 -9.40 -6.30 17.95
C GLN A 31 -8.29 -5.81 18.90
N TRP A 32 -7.06 -5.67 18.39
CA TRP A 32 -5.96 -5.13 19.19
C TRP A 32 -6.23 -3.68 19.61
N ILE A 33 -6.73 -2.81 18.72
CA ILE A 33 -7.10 -1.42 19.06
C ILE A 33 -8.25 -1.38 20.07
N GLU A 34 -9.24 -2.27 19.95
CA GLU A 34 -10.37 -2.35 20.89
C GLU A 34 -9.93 -2.76 22.30
N LEU A 35 -8.98 -3.68 22.40
CA LEU A 35 -8.41 -4.14 23.68
C LEU A 35 -7.37 -3.17 24.25
N ASN A 36 -6.68 -2.42 23.37
CA ASN A 36 -5.61 -1.50 23.73
C ASN A 36 -5.99 -0.04 23.42
N ARG A 37 -7.20 0.38 23.82
CA ARG A 37 -7.68 1.76 23.62
C ARG A 37 -6.83 2.83 24.32
N LEU A 38 -6.06 2.42 25.34
CA LEU A 38 -5.11 3.27 26.08
C LEU A 38 -3.66 3.04 25.64
N ALA A 39 -3.43 2.34 24.53
CA ALA A 39 -2.10 2.14 23.96
C ALA A 39 -1.41 3.48 23.74
N GLN A 40 -0.12 3.51 24.05
CA GLN A 40 0.71 4.68 23.83
C GLN A 40 1.01 4.87 22.34
N LYS A 41 1.39 6.09 21.97
CA LYS A 41 1.74 6.44 20.58
C LYS A 41 2.73 5.44 19.96
N ASP A 42 3.74 5.03 20.72
CA ASP A 42 4.79 4.13 20.24
C ASP A 42 4.25 2.72 19.94
N GLU A 43 3.28 2.23 20.72
CA GLU A 43 2.61 0.94 20.51
C GLU A 43 1.70 0.99 19.27
N ILE A 44 0.97 2.09 19.09
CA ILE A 44 0.17 2.33 17.88
C ILE A 44 1.08 2.39 16.64
N GLU A 45 2.19 3.12 16.71
CA GLU A 45 3.14 3.25 15.60
C GLU A 45 3.78 1.90 15.25
N HIS A 46 4.15 1.10 16.26
CA HIS A 46 4.65 -0.26 16.04
C HIS A 46 3.60 -1.13 15.35
N LYS A 47 2.35 -1.11 15.84
CA LYS A 47 1.26 -1.89 15.23
C LYS A 47 0.96 -1.43 13.81
N MET A 48 0.99 -0.13 13.54
CA MET A 48 0.81 0.43 12.21
C MET A 48 1.90 -0.04 11.24
N LYS A 49 3.17 0.01 11.66
CA LYS A 49 4.31 -0.48 10.84
C LYS A 49 4.21 -1.96 10.53
N GLU A 50 3.71 -2.77 11.46
CA GLU A 50 3.51 -4.21 11.26
C GLU A 50 2.48 -4.49 10.14
N ILE A 51 1.36 -3.77 10.15
CA ILE A 51 0.32 -3.89 9.12
C ILE A 51 0.82 -3.37 7.78
N GLU A 52 1.52 -2.23 7.78
CA GLU A 52 2.06 -1.62 6.58
C GLU A 52 3.04 -2.57 5.87
N LYS A 53 3.91 -3.26 6.61
CA LYS A 53 4.81 -4.27 6.04
C LYS A 53 4.09 -5.40 5.31
N ILE A 54 2.88 -5.75 5.73
CA ILE A 54 2.08 -6.80 5.10
C ILE A 54 1.39 -6.26 3.85
N CYS A 55 0.83 -5.06 3.93
CA CYS A 55 -0.03 -4.52 2.89
C CYS A 55 0.70 -3.72 1.80
N SER A 56 1.82 -3.06 2.13
CA SER A 56 2.66 -2.34 1.16
C SER A 56 3.14 -3.20 -0.01
N PRO A 57 3.73 -4.40 0.19
CA PRO A 57 4.16 -5.23 -0.94
C PRO A 57 2.98 -5.68 -1.81
N ILE A 58 1.79 -5.83 -1.23
CA ILE A 58 0.58 -6.23 -1.95
C ILE A 58 0.08 -5.07 -2.81
N MET A 59 0.03 -3.86 -2.27
CA MET A 59 -0.35 -2.66 -3.02
C MET A 59 0.64 -2.33 -4.15
N THR A 60 1.94 -2.53 -3.92
CA THR A 60 2.98 -2.37 -4.96
C THR A 60 2.79 -3.35 -6.11
N LYS A 61 2.45 -4.61 -5.83
CA LYS A 61 2.13 -5.60 -6.88
C LYS A 61 0.94 -5.16 -7.75
N ILE A 62 -0.08 -4.56 -7.15
CA ILE A 62 -1.28 -4.08 -7.87
C ILE A 62 -0.92 -2.90 -8.78
N HIS A 63 -0.22 -1.89 -8.28
CA HIS A 63 0.18 -0.72 -9.08
C HIS A 63 1.09 -1.10 -10.26
N ASN A 64 2.04 -2.03 -10.05
CA ASN A 64 2.89 -2.53 -11.13
C ASN A 64 2.11 -3.33 -12.19
N ASN A 65 0.95 -3.88 -11.85
CA ASN A 65 0.08 -4.61 -12.77
C ASN A 65 -1.02 -3.72 -13.40
N ASP A 66 -1.07 -2.43 -13.05
CA ASP A 66 -2.00 -1.43 -13.61
C ASP A 66 -1.32 -0.40 -14.51
N MET A 67 0.01 -0.36 -14.53
CA MET A 67 0.76 0.47 -15.46
C MET A 67 1.03 -0.31 -16.74
N PRO A 68 0.44 0.07 -17.90
CA PRO A 68 1.13 -0.17 -19.16
C PRO A 68 2.50 0.48 -19.05
N SER A 69 3.53 -0.25 -19.46
CA SER A 69 4.91 0.20 -19.52
C SER A 69 5.04 1.53 -20.27
N ASP A 70 4.98 2.66 -19.57
CA ASP A 70 5.47 3.96 -20.04
C ASP A 70 5.79 4.94 -18.90
N HIS A 71 6.56 4.51 -17.89
CA HIS A 71 7.33 5.46 -17.10
C HIS A 71 8.59 4.82 -16.51
N SER A 72 9.65 4.86 -17.30
CA SER A 72 10.98 5.32 -16.91
C SER A 72 11.23 5.45 -15.40
N THR A 73 11.56 4.34 -14.74
CA THR A 73 12.48 4.40 -13.59
C THR A 73 13.85 3.97 -14.06
N SER A 74 14.44 4.81 -14.91
CA SER A 74 15.88 4.83 -15.09
C SER A 74 16.52 5.28 -13.79
N LYS A 75 17.21 4.33 -13.18
CA LYS A 75 18.22 4.55 -12.18
C LYS A 75 19.43 5.19 -12.86
N SER A 76 19.58 6.52 -12.82
CA SER A 76 20.89 7.16 -13.04
C SER A 76 20.86 8.69 -12.86
N ASN A 77 21.84 9.17 -12.11
CA ASN A 77 22.48 10.48 -12.24
C ASN A 77 22.36 11.12 -13.63
N GLY A 78 22.18 12.45 -13.66
CA GLY A 78 22.66 13.31 -14.74
C GLY A 78 21.58 14.02 -15.56
N SER A 79 21.59 15.36 -15.47
CA SER A 79 21.26 16.38 -16.48
C SER A 79 19.98 16.28 -17.32
N GLY A 80 19.20 17.37 -17.35
CA GLY A 80 17.91 17.52 -18.04
C GLY A 80 17.95 17.49 -19.58
N PRO A 81 16.82 17.84 -20.24
CA PRO A 81 16.72 19.20 -20.80
C PRO A 81 15.33 19.86 -20.67
N THR A 82 15.38 21.18 -20.87
CA THR A 82 14.35 22.22 -20.88
C THR A 82 13.15 21.95 -21.80
N ILE A 83 11.96 22.35 -21.35
CA ILE A 83 10.83 22.68 -22.23
C ILE A 83 10.32 24.06 -21.79
N GLU A 84 10.88 25.07 -22.44
CA GLU A 84 10.25 26.37 -22.70
C GLU A 84 8.92 26.17 -23.45
N GLU A 85 8.16 27.26 -23.54
CA GLU A 85 6.90 27.45 -24.28
C GLU A 85 5.62 27.32 -23.43
N LEU A 86 5.47 28.26 -22.50
CA LEU A 86 4.19 28.91 -22.24
C LEU A 86 4.38 30.38 -22.62
N ASP A 87 3.64 30.80 -23.65
CA ASP A 87 3.58 32.16 -24.22
C ASP A 87 3.34 33.25 -23.16
#